data_AF-Q46JM4-F1
#
_entry.id   AF-Q46JM4-F1
#
_cell.length_a   1.000
_cell.length_b   1.000
_cell.length_c   1.000
_cell.angle_alpha   90.00
_cell.angle_beta   90.00
_cell.angle_gamma   90.00
#
_symmetry.space_group_name_H-M   'P 1'
#
loop_
_entity.id
_entity.type
_entity.pdbx_description
1 polymer ?
#
loop_
_entity_poly.entity_id
_entity_poly.type
_entity_poly.pdbx_seq_one_letter_code
_entity_poly.pdbx_strand_id
1 'polypeptide(L)' 'MFFRLKLLTLNISTAIFLILFLCLGSQNLEKKYSLDLIINKTVDLPIGFLMGTSFTLGLISGGLTSVLIIKNNQTIKPR' A
#
# COMPACT_ATOMS: atom_id res chain seq x y z
N MET A 1 0.91 10.48 -20.35
CA MET A 1 0.77 10.95 -18.95
C MET A 1 -0.51 10.46 -18.28
N PHE A 2 -1.68 10.53 -18.95
CA PHE A 2 -2.97 10.07 -18.41
C PHE A 2 -2.95 8.65 -17.81
N PHE A 3 -2.29 7.69 -18.47
CA PHE A 3 -2.16 6.33 -17.95
C PHE A 3 -1.40 6.24 -16.62
N ARG A 4 -0.29 6.98 -16.49
CA ARG A 4 0.51 7.05 -15.25
C ARG A 4 -0.31 7.66 -14.11
N LEU A 5 -1.07 8.73 -14.40
CA LEU A 5 -1.95 9.35 -13.42
C LEU A 5 -3.06 8.39 -12.97
N LYS A 6 -3.69 7.67 -13.90
CA LYS A 6 -4.69 6.63 -13.56
C LYS A 6 -4.10 5.54 -12.67
N LEU A 7 -2.88 5.09 -12.95
CA LEU A 7 -2.19 4.08 -12.16
C LEU A 7 -1.85 4.60 -10.75
N LEU A 8 -1.40 5.86 -10.64
CA LEU A 8 -1.14 6.51 -9.37
C LEU A 8 -2.42 6.67 -8.52
N THR A 9 -3.51 7.16 -9.14
CA THR A 9 -4.82 7.28 -8.47
C THR A 9 -5.35 5.92 -8.03
N LEU A 10 -5.17 4.88 -8.84
CA LEU A 10 -5.58 3.53 -8.46
C LEU A 10 -4.76 3.02 -7.26
N ASN A 11 -3.45 3.22 -7.27
CA ASN A 11 -2.58 2.77 -6.18
C ASN A 11 -2.91 3.49 -4.86
N ILE A 12 -3.08 4.82 -4.88
CA ILE A 12 -3.42 5.56 -3.66
C ILE A 12 -4.81 5.20 -3.15
N SER A 13 -5.79 5.04 -4.06
CA SER A 13 -7.16 4.65 -3.69
C SER A 13 -7.19 3.26 -3.05
N THR A 14 -6.54 2.28 -3.67
CA THR A 14 -6.46 0.92 -3.12
C THR A 14 -5.76 0.90 -1.76
N ALA A 15 -4.70 1.70 -1.59
CA ALA A 15 -4.00 1.80 -0.31
C ALA A 15 -4.90 2.38 0.80
N ILE A 16 -5.66 3.44 0.49
CA ILE A 16 -6.64 4.02 1.43
C ILE A 16 -7.69 2.98 1.82
N PHE A 17 -8.27 2.27 0.84
CA PHE A 17 -9.27 1.23 1.11
C PHE A 17 -8.70 0.09 1.96
N LEU A 18 -7.47 -0.35 1.69
CA LEU A 18 -6.83 -1.39 2.50
C LEU A 18 -6.57 -0.91 3.93
N ILE A 19 -6.12 0.32 4.13
CA ILE A 19 -5.92 0.87 5.48
C ILE A 19 -7.25 0.96 6.24
N LEU A 20 -8.32 1.43 5.59
CA LEU A 20 -9.65 1.46 6.19
C LEU A 20 -10.14 0.05 6.55
N PHE A 21 -9.96 -0.91 5.64
CA PHE A 21 -10.32 -2.30 5.88
C PHE A 21 -9.52 -2.90 7.05
N LEU A 22 -8.23 -2.59 7.15
CA LEU A 22 -7.40 -3.01 8.28
C LEU A 22 -7.83 -2.36 9.59
N CYS A 23 -8.23 -1.09 9.58
CA CYS A 23 -8.77 -0.43 10.76
C CYS A 23 -10.06 -1.12 11.24
N LEU A 24 -10.99 -1.43 10.33
CA LEU A 24 -12.21 -2.18 10.64
C LEU A 24 -11.90 -3.60 11.13
N GLY A 25 -11.03 -4.32 10.42
CA GLY A 25 -10.64 -5.69 10.77
C GLY A 25 -9.88 -5.79 12.09
N SER A 26 -9.08 -4.77 12.42
CA SER A 26 -8.30 -4.70 13.67
C SER A 26 -9.17 -4.68 14.91
N GLN A 27 -10.40 -4.17 14.82
CA GLN A 27 -11.34 -4.12 15.93
C GLN A 27 -11.82 -5.51 16.34
N ASN A 28 -11.81 -6.48 15.41
CA ASN A 28 -12.24 -7.86 15.64
C ASN A 28 -11.08 -8.82 16.01
N LEU A 29 -9.88 -8.30 16.22
CA LEU A 29 -8.69 -9.10 16.50
C LEU A 29 -8.28 -8.97 17.98
N GLU A 30 -8.35 -10.08 18.70
CA GLU A 30 -8.03 -10.12 20.14
C GLU A 30 -6.53 -10.23 20.42
N LYS A 31 -5.78 -10.91 19.55
CA LYS A 31 -4.34 -11.13 19.73
C LYS A 31 -3.53 -9.89 19.36
N LYS A 32 -3.00 -9.22 20.37
CA LYS A 32 -2.19 -8.01 20.26
C LYS A 32 -0.73 -8.30 20.54
N TYR A 33 0.14 -7.62 19.80
CA TYR A 33 1.58 -7.69 19.93
C TYR A 33 2.17 -6.30 19.79
N SER A 34 3.18 -6.01 20.58
CA SER A 34 4.03 -4.85 20.42
C SER A 34 5.32 -5.25 19.69
N LEU A 35 5.73 -4.45 18.70
CA LEU A 35 6.99 -4.63 18.01
C LEU A 35 8.09 -3.88 18.74
N ASP A 36 9.25 -4.49 18.89
CA ASP A 36 10.44 -3.80 19.35
C ASP A 36 11.12 -3.14 18.15
N LEU A 37 10.97 -1.82 18.01
CA LEU A 37 11.72 -1.07 17.00
C LEU A 37 13.05 -0.65 17.61
N ILE A 38 14.06 -0.45 16.76
CA ILE A 38 15.45 -0.13 17.14
C ILE A 38 15.59 0.92 18.24
N ILE A 39 14.66 1.88 18.32
CA ILE A 39 14.69 2.99 19.29
C ILE A 39 13.68 2.79 20.42
N ASN A 40 12.55 2.11 20.16
CA ASN A 40 11.45 1.98 21.11
C ASN A 40 10.49 0.85 20.72
N LYS A 41 9.80 0.33 21.72
CA LYS A 41 8.68 -0.60 21.52
C LYS A 41 7.42 0.16 21.08
N THR A 42 6.68 -0.38 20.12
CA THR A 42 5.38 0.17 19.69
C THR A 42 4.33 -0.05 20.77
N VAL A 43 3.18 0.61 20.64
CA VAL A 43 1.98 0.22 21.39
C VAL A 43 1.50 -1.18 20.94
N ASP A 44 0.65 -1.81 21.75
CA ASP A 44 0.08 -3.12 21.44
C ASP A 44 -0.94 -3.00 20.29
N LEU A 45 -0.58 -3.54 19.12
CA LEU A 45 -1.45 -3.57 17.96
C LEU A 45 -1.82 -5.02 17.59
N PRO A 46 -3.00 -5.25 17.00
CA PRO A 46 -3.38 -6.59 16.55
C PRO A 46 -2.41 -7.16 15.50
N ILE A 47 -2.07 -8.44 15.62
CA ILE A 47 -1.09 -9.07 14.71
C ILE A 47 -1.52 -9.01 13.23
N GLY A 48 -2.82 -9.15 12.97
CA GLY A 48 -3.38 -9.04 11.62
C GLY A 48 -3.26 -7.62 11.05
N PHE A 49 -3.36 -6.59 11.91
CA PHE A 49 -3.13 -5.21 11.50
C PHE A 49 -1.66 -4.99 11.12
N LEU A 50 -0.71 -5.47 11.92
CA LEU A 50 0.73 -5.42 11.62
C LEU A 50 1.04 -6.03 10.25
N MET A 51 0.63 -7.28 10.04
CA MET A 51 0.89 -7.98 8.77
C MET A 51 0.22 -7.29 7.59
N GLY A 52 -1.01 -6.81 7.78
CA GLY A 52 -1.75 -6.06 6.77
C GLY A 52 -1.08 -4.73 6.39
N THR A 53 -0.55 -3.99 7.36
CA THR A 53 0.17 -2.73 7.09
C THR A 53 1.46 -2.99 6.31
N SER A 54 2.24 -4.03 6.66
CA SER A 54 3.42 -4.44 5.89
C SER A 54 3.09 -4.80 4.44
N PHE A 55 2.01 -5.56 4.22
CA PHE A 55 1.52 -5.88 2.88
C PHE A 55 1.10 -4.62 2.11
N THR A 56 0.36 -3.72 2.77
CA THR A 56 -0.11 -2.48 2.16
C THR A 56 1.05 -1.57 1.77
N LEU A 57 2.10 -1.48 2.59
CA LEU A 57 3.34 -0.76 2.28
C LEU A 57 4.04 -1.35 1.04
N GLY A 58 4.11 -2.68 0.95
CA GLY A 58 4.62 -3.37 -0.24
C GLY A 58 3.83 -3.03 -1.51
N LEU A 59 2.50 -3.00 -1.41
CA LEU A 59 1.61 -2.64 -2.52
C LEU A 59 1.77 -1.18 -2.96
N ILE A 60 1.88 -0.24 -2.00
CA ILE A 60 2.16 1.18 -2.28
C ILE A 60 3.50 1.28 -3.02
N SER A 61 4.56 0.70 -2.45
CA SER A 61 5.91 0.75 -3.02
C SER A 61 5.98 0.18 -4.45
N GLY A 62 5.39 -1.01 -4.66
CA GLY A 62 5.34 -1.65 -5.98
C GLY A 62 4.52 -0.85 -6.99
N GLY A 63 3.41 -0.23 -6.57
CA GLY A 63 2.61 0.61 -7.45
C GLY A 63 3.31 1.92 -7.82
N LEU A 64 3.97 2.59 -6.88
CA LEU A 64 4.79 3.77 -7.16
C LEU A 64 5.92 3.42 -8.14
N THR A 65 6.61 2.30 -7.92
CA THR A 65 7.66 1.80 -8.82
C THR A 65 7.11 1.55 -10.23
N SER A 66 5.91 0.97 -10.33
CA SER A 66 5.25 0.73 -11.62
C SER A 66 4.92 2.04 -12.35
N VAL A 67 4.47 3.07 -11.63
CA VAL A 67 4.22 4.41 -12.20
C VAL A 67 5.51 5.03 -12.76
N LEU A 68 6.65 4.82 -12.09
CA LEU A 68 7.95 5.35 -12.49
C LEU A 68 8.51 4.63 -13.73
N ILE A 69 8.45 3.29 -13.77
CA ILE A 69 9.12 2.48 -14.79
C ILE A 69 8.29 2.34 -16.07
N ILE A 70 6.95 2.48 -16.01
CA ILE A 70 6.10 2.25 -17.18
C ILE A 70 6.47 3.16 -18.36
N LYS A 71 6.83 2.55 -19.49
CA LYS A 71 7.17 3.27 -20.74
C LYS A 71 5.89 3.73 -21.43
N ASN A 72 5.90 4.97 -21.90
CA ASN A 72 4.80 5.50 -22.71
C ASN A 72 5.02 5.00 -24.14
N ASN A 73 4.35 3.91 -24.54
CA ASN A 73 4.37 3.45 -25.92
C ASN A 73 3.56 4.43 -26.79
N GLN A 74 4.17 5.53 -27.22
CA GLN A 74 3.70 6.25 -28.39
C GLN A 74 4.18 5.46 -29.61
N THR A 75 3.32 4.58 -30.10
CA THR A 75 3.45 4.06 -31.44
C THR A 75 3.33 5.25 -32.39
N ILE A 76 4.47 5.66 -32.94
CA ILE A 76 4.54 6.55 -34.09
C ILE A 76 3.64 5.93 -35.16
N LYS A 77 2.55 6.60 -35.50
CA LYS A 77 1.69 6.20 -36.62
C LYS A 77 2.49 6.45 -37.90
N PRO A 78 2.90 5.44 -38.67
CA PRO A 78 3.45 5.70 -39.98
C PRO A 78 2.33 6.31 -40.83
N ARG A 79 2.58 7.51 -41.35
CA ARG A 79 1.79 8.10 -42.44
C ARG A 79 2.21 7.46 -43.74
#